data_AF-A0A2H6GXU9-F1
#
_entry.id   AF-A0A2H6GXU9-F1
#
_cell.length_a   1.000
_cell.length_b   1.000
_cell.length_c   1.000
_cell.angle_alpha   90.00
_cell.angle_beta   90.00
_cell.angle_gamma   90.00
#
_symmetry.space_group_name_H-M   'P 1'
#
loop_
_entity.id
_entity.type
_entity.pdbx_description
1 polymer ?
#
loop_
_entity_poly.entity_id
_entity_poly.type
_entity_poly.pdbx_seq_one_letter_code
_entity_poly.pdbx_strand_id
1 'polypeptide(L)'
;MPAPTRVTIALDSETAKLFEEMKAESRLSQSGLIRKALQFYSKNKKLIDRHGTKQINTYVDMLADGEHIILDIDHFIMFLKLIESSPEGAAFWENHKKVAESHSEHLGEKVKRPVDFLERLEACNFFKLSKTSDTEFTLILYSDVTKKFVTTLIEDVLRGMGFKVEIKEDLAKLRLKVLN
;
A
#
# COMPACT_ATOMS: atom_id res chain seq x y z
N MET A 1 34.63 32.05 -10.06
CA MET A 1 33.28 31.52 -9.78
C MET A 1 32.41 32.67 -9.32
N PRO A 2 31.16 32.79 -9.77
CA PRO A 2 30.25 33.81 -9.24
C PRO A 2 30.09 33.64 -7.72
N ALA A 3 29.89 34.75 -7.01
CA ALA A 3 29.68 34.71 -5.58
C ALA A 3 28.43 33.86 -5.25
N PRO A 4 28.47 33.02 -4.20
CA PRO A 4 27.30 32.23 -3.83
C PRO A 4 26.17 33.15 -3.39
N THR A 5 24.95 32.87 -3.85
CA THR A 5 23.73 33.53 -3.37
C THR A 5 23.56 33.24 -1.88
N ARG A 6 23.48 34.29 -1.07
CA ARG A 6 23.23 34.18 0.37
C ARG A 6 21.74 34.26 0.66
N VAL A 7 21.25 33.37 1.51
CA VAL A 7 19.87 33.34 1.99
C VAL A 7 19.92 33.34 3.52
N THR A 8 19.15 34.21 4.16
CA THR A 8 18.93 34.24 5.61
C THR A 8 17.49 33.82 5.86
N ILE A 9 17.27 32.85 6.73
CA ILE A 9 15.94 32.33 7.06
C ILE A 9 15.73 32.39 8.58
N ALA A 10 14.53 32.77 9.00
CA ALA A 10 14.08 32.58 10.36
C ALA A 10 13.40 31.22 10.45
N LEU A 11 13.71 30.45 11.49
CA LEU A 11 13.07 29.17 11.77
C LEU A 11 12.17 29.35 13.00
N ASP A 12 10.97 28.79 12.96
CA ASP A 12 10.20 28.59 14.18
C ASP A 12 10.88 27.56 15.10
N SER A 13 10.40 27.45 16.35
CA SER A 13 11.01 26.58 17.35
C SER A 13 11.00 25.10 16.96
N GLU A 14 9.97 24.65 16.25
CA GLU A 14 9.83 23.26 15.81
C GLU A 14 10.86 22.94 14.72
N THR A 15 10.95 23.78 13.70
CA THR A 15 11.88 23.66 12.59
C THR A 15 13.33 23.84 13.05
N ALA A 16 13.59 24.73 14.01
CA ALA A 16 14.91 24.90 14.61
C ALA A 16 15.36 23.63 15.37
N LYS A 17 14.44 23.01 16.13
CA LYS A 17 14.71 21.76 16.83
C LYS A 17 15.02 20.62 15.85
N LEU A 18 14.16 20.43 14.84
CA LEU A 18 14.37 19.45 13.76
C LEU A 18 15.73 19.67 13.07
N PHE A 19 16.09 20.92 12.79
CA PHE A 19 17.34 21.25 12.14
C PHE A 19 18.56 20.88 12.97
N GLU A 20 18.55 21.14 14.29
CA GLU A 20 19.66 20.75 15.16
C GLU A 20 19.72 19.23 15.37
N GLU A 21 18.59 18.52 15.42
CA GLU A 21 18.55 17.05 15.42
C GLU A 21 19.19 16.47 14.15
N MET A 22 18.73 16.89 12.97
CA MET A 22 19.28 16.44 11.68
C MET A 22 20.76 16.79 11.52
N LYS A 23 21.22 17.90 12.11
CA LYS A 23 22.63 18.30 12.09
C LYS A 23 23.46 17.50 13.08
N ALA A 24 22.91 17.08 14.22
CA ALA A 24 23.59 16.19 15.15
C ALA A 24 23.77 14.78 14.53
N GLU A 25 22.76 14.32 13.80
CA GLU A 25 22.78 13.02 13.11
C GLU A 25 23.63 13.03 11.84
N SER A 26 23.69 14.17 11.14
CA SER A 26 24.47 14.31 9.91
C SER A 26 25.87 14.87 10.19
N ARG A 27 26.92 14.29 9.60
CA ARG A 27 28.28 14.87 9.66
C ARG A 27 28.44 16.12 8.77
N LEU A 28 27.39 16.91 8.58
CA LEU A 28 27.33 18.03 7.63
C LEU A 28 27.37 19.38 8.35
N SER A 29 27.91 20.41 7.68
CA SER A 29 27.75 21.80 8.13
C SER A 29 26.29 22.26 7.94
N GLN A 30 25.88 23.32 8.64
CA GLN A 30 24.54 23.92 8.50
C GLN A 30 24.20 24.20 7.03
N SER A 31 25.09 24.88 6.30
CA SER A 31 24.89 25.16 4.87
C SER A 31 24.94 23.90 4.00
N GLY A 32 25.68 22.87 4.41
CA GLY A 32 25.69 21.56 3.75
C GLY A 32 24.33 20.85 3.88
N LEU A 33 23.79 20.82 5.10
CA LEU A 33 22.49 20.24 5.41
C LEU A 33 21.36 20.93 4.64
N ILE A 34 21.29 22.27 4.68
CA ILE A 34 20.27 23.03 3.94
C ILE A 34 20.35 22.78 2.43
N ARG A 35 21.56 22.78 1.84
CA ARG A 35 21.72 22.48 0.41
C ARG A 35 21.25 21.06 0.07
N LYS A 36 21.60 20.07 0.90
CA LYS A 36 21.16 18.68 0.72
C LYS A 36 19.64 18.56 0.84
N ALA A 37 19.03 19.21 1.83
CA ALA A 37 17.58 19.23 2.04
C ALA A 37 16.85 19.87 0.86
N LEU A 38 17.29 21.02 0.37
CA LEU A 38 16.70 21.68 -0.81
C LEU A 38 16.81 20.84 -2.07
N GLN A 39 17.97 20.21 -2.30
CA GLN A 39 18.15 19.29 -3.42
C GLN A 39 17.25 18.06 -3.30
N PHE A 40 17.14 17.49 -2.10
CA PHE A 40 16.26 16.36 -1.83
C PHE A 40 14.80 16.74 -2.08
N TYR A 41 14.33 17.85 -1.52
CA TYR A 41 12.97 18.33 -1.73
C TYR A 41 12.69 18.58 -3.21
N SER A 42 13.59 19.28 -3.93
CA SER A 42 13.42 19.55 -5.35
C SER A 42 13.33 18.27 -6.20
N LYS A 43 14.17 17.26 -5.91
CA LYS A 43 14.19 15.98 -6.62
C LYS A 43 12.96 15.11 -6.32
N ASN A 44 12.46 15.14 -5.09
CA ASN A 44 11.46 14.18 -4.62
C ASN A 44 10.04 14.76 -4.47
N LYS A 45 9.86 16.09 -4.44
CA LYS A 45 8.54 16.71 -4.21
C LYS A 45 7.46 16.19 -5.16
N LYS A 46 7.77 15.99 -6.45
CA LYS A 46 6.79 15.47 -7.41
C LYS A 46 6.30 14.06 -7.07
N LEU A 47 7.17 13.21 -6.52
CA LEU A 47 6.82 11.87 -6.09
C LEU A 47 5.94 11.92 -4.84
N ILE A 48 6.36 12.72 -3.85
CA ILE A 48 5.66 12.90 -2.57
C ILE A 48 4.30 13.55 -2.78
N ASP A 49 4.21 14.62 -3.57
CA ASP A 49 2.95 15.33 -3.87
C ASP A 49 1.95 14.44 -4.62
N ARG A 50 2.45 13.56 -5.50
CA ARG A 50 1.59 12.69 -6.31
C ARG A 50 1.09 11.46 -5.57
N HIS A 51 1.93 10.83 -4.75
CA HIS A 51 1.65 9.52 -4.16
C HIS A 51 1.52 9.56 -2.64
N GLY A 52 2.02 10.61 -1.99
CA GLY A 52 2.09 10.71 -0.53
C GLY A 52 3.13 9.76 0.08
N THR A 53 3.65 10.15 1.24
CA THR A 53 4.68 9.37 1.94
C THR A 53 4.17 8.00 2.40
N LYS A 54 2.89 7.89 2.80
CA LYS A 54 2.29 6.62 3.24
C LYS A 54 2.36 5.56 2.14
N GLN A 55 1.94 5.89 0.92
CA GLN A 55 1.95 4.94 -0.19
C GLN A 55 3.37 4.52 -0.58
N ILE A 56 4.31 5.48 -0.60
CA ILE A 56 5.72 5.21 -0.90
C ILE A 56 6.32 4.25 0.13
N ASN A 57 6.09 4.49 1.42
CA ASN A 57 6.58 3.61 2.47
C ASN A 57 6.00 2.20 2.35
N THR A 58 4.69 2.07 2.09
CA THR A 58 4.07 0.76 1.86
C THR A 58 4.74 0.00 0.71
N TYR A 59 5.06 0.66 -0.41
CA TYR A 59 5.79 0.01 -1.51
C TYR A 59 7.20 -0.42 -1.10
N VAL A 60 7.93 0.44 -0.38
CA VAL A 60 9.28 0.10 0.09
C VAL A 60 9.24 -1.09 1.04
N ASP A 61 8.34 -1.08 2.03
CA ASP A 61 8.20 -2.17 3.00
C ASP A 61 7.91 -3.51 2.29
N MET A 62 6.95 -3.52 1.36
CA MET A 62 6.55 -4.74 0.65
C MET A 62 7.63 -5.30 -0.27
N LEU A 63 8.40 -4.43 -0.94
CA LEU A 63 9.42 -4.83 -1.91
C LEU A 63 10.78 -5.10 -1.26
N ALA A 64 11.14 -4.37 -0.20
CA ALA A 64 12.42 -4.53 0.49
C ALA A 64 12.50 -5.85 1.27
N ASP A 65 11.38 -6.29 1.85
CA ASP A 65 11.30 -7.56 2.60
C ASP A 65 11.28 -8.78 1.66
N GLY A 66 11.17 -8.58 0.34
CA GLY A 66 11.12 -9.65 -0.66
C GLY A 66 9.82 -10.45 -0.68
N GLU A 67 8.79 -9.98 0.04
CA GLU A 67 7.46 -10.60 0.09
C GLU A 67 6.67 -10.40 -1.22
N HIS A 68 6.97 -9.32 -1.96
CA HIS A 68 6.21 -8.93 -3.15
C HIS A 68 7.11 -8.77 -4.38
N ILE A 69 6.52 -9.06 -5.55
CA ILE A 69 7.08 -8.72 -6.85
C ILE A 69 6.20 -7.66 -7.53
N ILE A 70 6.80 -6.84 -8.40
CA ILE A 70 6.02 -5.99 -9.30
C ILE A 70 5.63 -6.86 -10.50
N LEU A 71 4.32 -7.07 -10.67
CA LEU A 71 3.74 -7.80 -11.78
C LEU A 71 2.79 -6.88 -12.57
N ASP A 72 2.90 -6.94 -13.89
CA ASP A 72 1.99 -6.23 -14.78
C ASP A 72 0.56 -6.82 -14.71
N ILE A 73 -0.45 -5.94 -14.78
CA ILE A 73 -1.85 -6.31 -14.56
C ILE A 73 -2.34 -7.27 -15.64
N ASP A 74 -1.92 -7.10 -16.89
CA ASP A 74 -2.36 -7.98 -17.98
C ASP A 74 -1.78 -9.38 -17.83
N HIS A 75 -0.53 -9.50 -17.35
CA HIS A 75 0.06 -10.79 -17.01
C HIS A 75 -0.67 -11.48 -15.85
N PHE A 76 -1.04 -10.73 -14.81
CA PHE A 76 -1.83 -11.26 -13.70
C PHE A 76 -3.19 -11.79 -14.20
N ILE A 77 -3.90 -11.01 -15.02
CA ILE A 77 -5.18 -11.42 -15.62
C ILE A 77 -4.99 -12.66 -16.51
N MET A 78 -3.92 -12.72 -17.30
CA MET A 78 -3.59 -13.87 -18.15
C MET A 78 -3.42 -15.15 -17.32
N PHE A 79 -2.69 -15.09 -16.19
CA PHE A 79 -2.52 -16.24 -15.30
C PHE A 79 -3.85 -16.70 -14.71
N LEU A 80 -4.70 -15.78 -14.26
CA LEU A 80 -6.01 -16.14 -13.72
C LEU A 80 -6.92 -16.80 -14.77
N LYS A 81 -6.94 -16.30 -16.00
CA LYS A 81 -7.67 -16.95 -17.11
C LYS A 81 -7.16 -18.37 -17.41
N LEU A 82 -5.84 -18.56 -17.35
CA LEU A 82 -5.23 -19.88 -17.52
C LEU A 82 -5.66 -20.83 -16.40
N ILE A 83 -5.67 -20.36 -15.14
CA ILE A 83 -6.13 -21.14 -13.98
C ILE A 83 -7.60 -21.53 -14.13
N GLU A 84 -8.47 -20.61 -14.55
CA GLU A 84 -9.90 -20.88 -14.74
C GLU A 84 -10.19 -21.96 -15.79
N SER A 85 -9.33 -22.10 -16.79
CA SER A 85 -9.44 -23.11 -17.85
C SER A 85 -8.62 -24.37 -17.59
N SER A 86 -7.82 -24.39 -16.52
CA SER A 86 -6.96 -25.52 -16.17
C SER A 86 -7.71 -26.60 -15.39
N PRO A 87 -7.44 -27.90 -15.63
CA PRO A 87 -7.93 -28.98 -14.77
C PRO A 87 -7.44 -28.86 -13.32
N GLU A 88 -6.37 -28.11 -13.07
CA GLU A 88 -5.80 -27.88 -11.73
C GLU A 88 -6.43 -26.68 -11.00
N GLY A 89 -7.41 -26.01 -11.61
CA GLY A 89 -8.02 -24.80 -11.04
C GLY A 89 -8.55 -25.00 -9.61
N ALA A 90 -9.14 -26.16 -9.30
CA ALA A 90 -9.60 -26.47 -7.95
C ALA A 90 -8.46 -26.51 -6.92
N ALA A 91 -7.32 -27.11 -7.27
CA ALA A 91 -6.14 -27.17 -6.40
C ALA A 91 -5.54 -25.78 -6.20
N PHE A 92 -5.54 -24.93 -7.24
CA PHE A 92 -5.13 -23.53 -7.10
C PHE A 92 -5.97 -22.80 -6.06
N TRP A 93 -7.30 -22.88 -6.13
CA TRP A 93 -8.18 -22.17 -5.20
C TRP A 93 -8.02 -22.64 -3.75
N GLU A 94 -7.80 -23.94 -3.54
CA GLU A 94 -7.49 -24.50 -2.22
C GLU A 94 -6.15 -23.98 -1.68
N ASN A 95 -5.12 -23.92 -2.52
CA ASN A 95 -3.82 -23.38 -2.12
C ASN A 95 -3.88 -21.87 -1.87
N HIS A 96 -4.62 -21.11 -2.69
CA HIS A 96 -4.85 -19.68 -2.51
C HIS A 96 -5.47 -19.39 -1.14
N LYS A 97 -6.47 -20.19 -0.74
CA LYS A 97 -7.06 -20.10 0.60
C LYS A 97 -6.05 -20.35 1.71
N LYS A 98 -5.18 -21.36 1.60
CA LYS A 98 -4.11 -21.61 2.59
C LYS A 98 -3.12 -20.46 2.70
N VAL A 99 -2.80 -19.80 1.58
CA VAL A 99 -1.96 -18.59 1.58
C VAL A 99 -2.68 -17.43 2.28
N ALA A 100 -3.97 -17.23 2.01
CA ALA A 100 -4.79 -16.24 2.69
C ALA A 100 -4.86 -16.48 4.22
N GLU A 101 -5.03 -17.73 4.65
CA GLU A 101 -5.00 -18.11 6.06
C GLU A 101 -3.64 -17.79 6.70
N SER A 102 -2.53 -18.15 6.05
CA SER A 102 -1.18 -17.78 6.51
C SER A 102 -0.99 -16.27 6.63
N HIS A 103 -1.51 -15.48 5.68
CA HIS A 103 -1.47 -14.02 5.77
C HIS A 103 -2.23 -13.47 6.98
N SER A 104 -3.34 -14.09 7.39
CA SER A 104 -4.08 -13.64 8.57
C SER A 104 -3.25 -13.72 9.86
N GLU A 105 -2.40 -14.73 9.99
CA GLU A 105 -1.51 -14.92 11.15
C GLU A 105 -0.39 -13.87 11.17
N HIS A 106 0.30 -13.68 10.04
CA HIS A 106 1.43 -12.75 9.94
C HIS A 106 1.01 -11.28 9.95
N LEU A 107 -0.15 -10.95 9.39
CA LEU A 107 -0.62 -9.56 9.31
C LEU A 107 -1.27 -9.08 10.61
N GLY A 108 -1.68 -9.98 11.52
CA GLY A 108 -2.36 -9.61 12.77
C GLY A 108 -1.55 -8.66 13.66
N GLU A 109 -0.23 -8.60 13.52
CA GLU A 109 0.62 -7.64 14.23
C GLU A 109 0.59 -6.24 13.61
N LYS A 110 0.60 -6.16 12.27
CA LYS A 110 0.73 -4.92 11.49
C LYS A 110 -0.63 -4.30 11.14
N VAL A 111 -1.68 -5.11 11.07
CA VAL A 111 -3.01 -4.72 10.58
C VAL A 111 -4.04 -5.04 11.66
N LYS A 112 -4.74 -4.01 12.14
CA LYS A 112 -5.70 -4.14 13.26
C LYS A 112 -7.14 -3.93 12.86
N ARG A 113 -7.41 -3.34 11.69
CA ARG A 113 -8.76 -3.04 11.21
C ARG A 113 -8.90 -3.48 9.76
N PRO A 114 -10.11 -3.86 9.30
CA PRO A 114 -10.36 -4.22 7.92
C PRO A 114 -9.95 -3.15 6.92
N VAL A 115 -10.16 -1.86 7.24
CA VAL A 115 -9.75 -0.75 6.36
C VAL A 115 -8.24 -0.72 6.11
N ASP A 116 -7.43 -1.02 7.14
CA ASP A 116 -5.97 -0.99 7.03
C ASP A 116 -5.48 -2.12 6.09
N PHE A 117 -6.17 -3.28 6.12
CA PHE A 117 -5.91 -4.38 5.19
C PHE A 117 -6.29 -4.00 3.76
N LEU A 118 -7.48 -3.41 3.56
CA LEU A 118 -7.97 -3.01 2.24
C LEU A 118 -7.08 -1.94 1.60
N GLU A 119 -6.58 -0.97 2.39
CA GLU A 119 -5.61 0.03 1.91
C GLU A 119 -4.28 -0.60 1.49
N ARG A 120 -3.82 -1.67 2.18
CA ARG A 120 -2.63 -2.43 1.77
C ARG A 120 -2.87 -3.13 0.43
N LEU A 121 -4.02 -3.76 0.23
CA LEU A 121 -4.37 -4.40 -1.06
C LEU A 121 -4.57 -3.39 -2.19
N GLU A 122 -5.10 -2.19 -1.91
CA GLU A 122 -5.14 -1.10 -2.87
C GLU A 122 -3.73 -0.66 -3.29
N ALA A 123 -2.77 -0.61 -2.36
CA ALA A 123 -1.37 -0.34 -2.70
C ALA A 123 -0.78 -1.41 -3.61
N CYS A 124 -1.21 -2.67 -3.48
CA CYS A 124 -0.86 -3.77 -4.41
C CYS A 124 -1.59 -3.71 -5.76
N ASN A 125 -2.39 -2.68 -6.03
CA ASN A 125 -3.16 -2.50 -7.27
C ASN A 125 -4.17 -3.63 -7.56
N PHE A 126 -4.75 -4.28 -6.54
CA PHE A 126 -5.85 -5.22 -6.78
C PHE A 126 -7.15 -4.51 -7.17
N PHE A 127 -7.36 -3.29 -6.66
CA PHE A 127 -8.54 -2.47 -6.89
C PHE A 127 -8.26 -1.01 -6.53
N LYS A 128 -9.24 -0.13 -6.78
CA LYS A 128 -9.36 1.18 -6.10
C LYS A 128 -10.36 1.08 -4.96
N LEU A 129 -9.99 1.62 -3.81
CA LEU A 129 -10.81 1.62 -2.61
C LEU A 129 -11.63 2.92 -2.54
N SER A 130 -12.93 2.77 -2.34
CA SER A 130 -13.83 3.88 -1.97
C SER A 130 -14.44 3.58 -0.61
N LYS A 131 -14.18 4.44 0.36
CA LYS A 131 -14.70 4.32 1.72
C LYS A 131 -16.03 5.06 1.84
N THR A 132 -17.11 4.32 2.11
CA THR A 132 -18.44 4.91 2.33
C THR A 132 -18.66 5.20 3.82
N SER A 133 -18.16 4.32 4.69
CA SER A 133 -18.17 4.49 6.15
C SER A 133 -17.03 3.71 6.79
N ASP A 134 -16.97 3.63 8.12
CA ASP A 134 -15.98 2.81 8.83
C ASP A 134 -16.20 1.30 8.67
N THR A 135 -17.40 0.89 8.26
CA THR A 135 -17.77 -0.53 8.10
C THR A 135 -18.17 -0.88 6.66
N GLU A 136 -18.27 0.09 5.74
CA GLU A 136 -18.73 -0.13 4.37
C GLU A 136 -17.74 0.43 3.34
N PHE A 137 -17.35 -0.44 2.42
CA PHE A 137 -16.31 -0.18 1.42
C PHE A 137 -16.78 -0.64 0.04
N THR A 138 -16.36 0.09 -1.00
CA THR A 138 -16.52 -0.32 -2.39
C THR A 138 -15.15 -0.51 -3.02
N LEU A 139 -14.90 -1.70 -3.55
CA LEU A 139 -13.68 -2.06 -4.25
C LEU A 139 -13.96 -2.03 -5.76
N ILE A 140 -13.28 -1.15 -6.49
CA ILE A 140 -13.43 -1.02 -7.94
C ILE A 140 -12.33 -1.84 -8.60
N LEU A 141 -12.72 -2.94 -9.24
CA LEU A 141 -11.79 -3.88 -9.86
C LEU A 141 -11.35 -3.37 -11.24
N TYR A 142 -10.13 -3.72 -11.66
CA TYR A 142 -9.63 -3.43 -13.01
C TYR A 142 -10.13 -4.44 -14.06
N SER A 143 -10.55 -5.64 -13.63
CA SER A 143 -11.07 -6.70 -14.49
C SER A 143 -12.00 -7.63 -13.71
N ASP A 144 -13.05 -8.14 -14.35
CA ASP A 144 -13.95 -9.13 -13.75
C ASP A 144 -13.25 -10.46 -13.42
N VAL A 145 -12.19 -10.79 -14.14
CA VAL A 145 -11.40 -12.01 -13.92
C VAL A 145 -10.76 -12.03 -12.53
N THR A 146 -10.43 -10.87 -11.96
CA THR A 146 -9.80 -10.81 -10.63
C THR A 146 -10.80 -10.95 -9.49
N LYS A 147 -12.11 -10.92 -9.77
CA LYS A 147 -13.17 -10.83 -8.76
C LYS A 147 -13.14 -11.99 -7.77
N LYS A 148 -13.02 -13.22 -8.26
CA LYS A 148 -12.94 -14.41 -7.41
C LYS A 148 -11.67 -14.39 -6.56
N PHE A 149 -10.53 -14.06 -7.14
CA PHE A 149 -9.25 -13.96 -6.43
C PHE A 149 -9.32 -12.96 -5.27
N VAL A 150 -9.80 -11.75 -5.55
CA VAL A 150 -9.90 -10.67 -4.57
C VAL A 150 -10.91 -11.01 -3.48
N THR A 151 -12.07 -11.55 -3.84
CA THR A 151 -13.13 -11.94 -2.88
C THR A 151 -12.61 -13.01 -1.93
N THR A 152 -12.03 -14.11 -2.45
CA THR A 152 -11.46 -15.19 -1.63
C THR A 152 -10.36 -14.67 -0.70
N LEU A 153 -9.43 -13.88 -1.23
CA LEU A 153 -8.34 -13.32 -0.43
C LEU A 153 -8.87 -12.48 0.74
N ILE A 154 -9.83 -11.59 0.47
CA ILE A 154 -10.35 -10.68 1.49
C ILE A 154 -11.17 -11.42 2.54
N GLU A 155 -12.07 -12.30 2.11
CA GLU A 155 -12.92 -13.05 3.03
C GLU A 155 -12.11 -13.95 3.95
N ASP A 156 -11.13 -14.67 3.42
CA ASP A 156 -10.36 -15.63 4.20
C ASP A 156 -9.36 -14.93 5.14
N VAL A 157 -8.66 -13.87 4.68
CA VAL A 157 -7.77 -13.10 5.56
C VAL A 157 -8.54 -12.42 6.68
N LEU A 158 -9.62 -11.69 6.37
CA LEU A 158 -10.37 -10.96 7.38
C LEU A 158 -11.06 -11.90 8.38
N ARG A 159 -11.54 -13.05 7.90
CA ARG A 159 -12.08 -14.11 8.78
C ARG A 159 -11.02 -14.69 9.70
N GLY A 160 -9.82 -14.97 9.19
CA GLY A 160 -8.69 -15.43 10.00
C GLY A 160 -8.27 -14.40 11.05
N MET A 161 -8.41 -13.11 10.75
CA MET A 161 -8.19 -12.01 11.69
C MET A 161 -9.36 -11.79 12.69
N GLY A 162 -10.43 -12.59 12.61
CA GLY A 162 -11.58 -12.51 13.52
C GLY A 162 -12.69 -11.54 13.10
N PHE A 163 -12.63 -10.97 11.89
CA PHE A 163 -13.69 -10.11 11.37
C PHE A 163 -14.71 -10.91 10.57
N LYS A 164 -15.99 -10.62 10.78
CA LYS A 164 -17.07 -11.09 9.91
C LYS A 164 -17.33 -10.06 8.84
N VAL A 165 -17.34 -10.49 7.58
CA VAL A 165 -17.61 -9.60 6.44
C VAL A 165 -18.65 -10.22 5.52
N GLU A 166 -19.43 -9.36 4.90
CA GLU A 166 -20.33 -9.68 3.79
C GLU A 166 -19.80 -8.99 2.54
N ILE A 167 -19.57 -9.76 1.47
CA ILE A 167 -19.16 -9.21 0.17
C ILE A 167 -20.28 -9.46 -0.84
N LYS A 168 -20.77 -8.38 -1.44
CA LYS A 168 -21.72 -8.42 -2.54
C LYS A 168 -21.03 -8.08 -3.85
N GLU A 169 -21.14 -8.97 -4.81
CA GLU A 169 -20.68 -8.74 -6.18
C GLU A 169 -21.64 -7.82 -6.95
N ASP A 170 -21.07 -6.84 -7.62
CA ASP A 170 -21.70 -5.98 -8.63
C ASP A 170 -20.88 -6.12 -9.93
N LEU A 171 -21.24 -5.41 -11.00
CA LEU A 171 -20.58 -5.53 -12.32
C LEU A 171 -19.06 -5.39 -12.23
N ALA A 172 -18.51 -4.19 -12.04
CA ALA A 172 -17.07 -3.97 -11.94
C ALA A 172 -16.60 -3.71 -10.49
N LYS A 173 -17.42 -4.09 -9.51
CA LYS A 173 -17.23 -3.67 -8.12
C LYS A 173 -17.59 -4.77 -7.13
N LEU A 174 -16.94 -4.73 -5.98
CA LEU A 174 -17.31 -5.48 -4.79
C LEU A 174 -17.76 -4.48 -3.72
N ARG A 175 -18.89 -4.75 -3.07
CA ARG A 175 -19.30 -4.01 -1.88
C ARG A 175 -19.03 -4.87 -0.66
N LEU A 176 -18.15 -4.39 0.20
CA LEU A 176 -17.78 -5.07 1.44
C LEU A 176 -18.43 -4.37 2.61
N LYS A 177 -19.07 -5.15 3.48
CA LYS A 177 -19.60 -4.70 4.76
C LYS A 177 -18.98 -5.51 5.89
N VAL A 178 -18.40 -4.83 6.87
CA VAL A 178 -17.97 -5.44 8.13
C VAL A 178 -19.17 -5.58 9.04
N LEU A 179 -19.41 -6.80 9.50
CA LEU A 179 -20.50 -7.14 10.41
C LEU A 179 -19.99 -7.01 11.84
N ASN A 180 -20.60 -6.11 12.60
CA ASN A 180 -20.34 -5.94 14.04
C ASN A 180 -20.87 -7.14 14.84
#